data_AF-A0A1U9JLN3-F1
#
_entry.id   AF-A0A1U9JLN3-F1
#
_cell.length_a   1.000
_cell.length_b   1.000
_cell.length_c   1.000
_cell.angle_alpha   90.00
_cell.angle_beta   90.00
_cell.angle_gamma   90.00
#
_symmetry.space_group_name_H-M   'P 1'
#
loop_
_entity.id
_entity.type
_entity.pdbx_description
1 polymer ?
#
loop_
_entity_poly.entity_id
_entity_poly.type
_entity_poly.pdbx_seq_one_letter_code
_entity_poly.pdbx_strand_id
1 'polypeptide(L)'
;MADAPLWISLLLLPAFAARGLWRVQRSGDGLAWVMWLAGWALLAIGFKLLRPQLAVSALWLPCFYPYLWQGVAATGWLLCRPFPLDLPPHDRLASDSLAMMLGHLGVLAGGLFSDDIRYAYWYRPAAMTLVFWLATLLLQFYRLRSARRTPSVLALFSQMLLPALLAAGVGWLARGGRSPFGPW
;
A
#
# COMPACT_ATOMS: atom_id res chain seq x y z
N MET A 1 13.57 17.54 -18.43
CA MET A 1 13.58 16.51 -17.39
C MET A 1 13.16 15.23 -18.05
N ALA A 2 14.03 14.22 -18.09
CA ALA A 2 13.77 12.99 -18.83
C ALA A 2 12.54 12.28 -18.25
N ASP A 3 11.50 12.13 -19.07
CA ASP A 3 10.34 11.32 -18.77
C ASP A 3 10.83 9.90 -18.53
N ALA A 4 10.92 9.47 -17.27
CA ALA A 4 10.93 8.04 -16.99
C ALA A 4 9.69 7.48 -17.72
N PRO A 5 9.87 6.60 -18.72
CA PRO A 5 8.82 6.34 -19.68
C PRO A 5 7.59 5.84 -18.92
N LEU A 6 6.45 6.52 -19.12
CA LEU A 6 5.14 6.23 -18.52
C LEU A 6 4.87 4.71 -18.47
N TRP A 7 5.33 3.99 -19.47
CA TRP A 7 5.31 2.53 -19.60
C TRP A 7 5.92 1.76 -18.42
N ILE A 8 7.08 2.17 -17.87
CA ILE A 8 7.68 1.51 -16.70
C ILE A 8 6.76 1.66 -15.49
N SER A 9 6.18 2.85 -15.31
CA SER A 9 5.20 3.11 -14.23
C SER A 9 3.91 2.29 -14.40
N LEU A 10 3.49 2.07 -15.65
CA LEU A 10 2.33 1.24 -15.97
C LEU A 10 2.58 -0.26 -15.77
N LEU A 11 3.83 -0.74 -15.87
CA LEU A 11 4.20 -2.14 -15.60
C LEU A 11 4.28 -2.45 -14.10
N LEU A 12 4.59 -1.44 -13.26
CA LEU A 12 4.68 -1.62 -11.81
C LEU A 12 3.33 -2.00 -11.18
N LEU A 13 2.23 -1.42 -11.66
CA LEU A 13 0.89 -1.67 -11.13
C LEU A 13 0.47 -3.15 -11.26
N PRO A 14 0.45 -3.76 -12.47
CA PRO A 14 0.09 -5.16 -12.64
C PRO A 14 1.13 -6.10 -12.00
N ALA A 15 2.41 -5.75 -11.99
CA ALA A 15 3.44 -6.56 -11.33
C ALA A 15 3.20 -6.67 -9.81
N PHE A 16 2.88 -5.55 -9.17
CA PHE A 16 2.56 -5.53 -7.74
C PHE A 16 1.25 -6.27 -7.44
N ALA A 17 0.22 -6.10 -8.28
CA ALA A 17 -1.04 -6.85 -8.18
C ALA A 17 -0.81 -8.37 -8.31
N ALA A 18 -0.08 -8.79 -9.34
CA ALA A 18 0.26 -10.19 -9.59
C ALA A 18 1.09 -10.79 -8.44
N ARG A 19 2.03 -10.02 -7.87
CA ARG A 19 2.81 -10.45 -6.69
C ARG A 19 1.90 -10.76 -5.51
N GLY A 20 0.97 -9.86 -5.18
CA GLY A 20 0.06 -10.07 -4.06
C GLY A 20 -0.91 -11.23 -4.30
N LEU A 21 -1.45 -11.36 -5.52
CA LEU A 21 -2.28 -12.51 -5.91
C LEU A 21 -1.51 -13.83 -5.76
N TRP A 22 -0.27 -13.87 -6.24
CA TRP A 22 0.60 -15.04 -6.09
C TRP A 22 0.87 -15.39 -4.62
N ARG A 23 1.05 -14.38 -3.75
CA ARG A 23 1.22 -14.59 -2.30
C ARG A 23 -0.01 -15.21 -1.66
N VAL A 24 -1.20 -14.68 -1.97
CA VAL A 24 -2.47 -15.23 -1.48
C VAL A 24 -2.66 -16.66 -1.98
N GLN A 25 -2.45 -16.90 -3.28
CA GLN A 25 -2.55 -18.24 -3.86
C GLN A 25 -1.59 -19.24 -3.18
N ARG A 26 -0.31 -18.84 -2.99
CA ARG A 26 0.71 -19.70 -2.38
C ARG A 26 0.49 -19.98 -0.90
N SER A 27 -0.25 -19.12 -0.19
CA SER A 27 -0.55 -19.33 1.22
C SER A 27 -1.49 -20.50 1.46
N GLY A 28 -2.34 -20.85 0.47
CA GLY A 28 -3.41 -21.83 0.64
C GLY A 28 -4.52 -21.37 1.61
N ASP A 29 -4.50 -20.11 2.06
CA ASP A 29 -5.45 -19.58 3.04
C ASP A 29 -6.73 -19.09 2.34
N GLY A 30 -7.84 -19.78 2.60
CA GLY A 30 -9.15 -19.42 2.06
C GLY A 30 -9.66 -18.07 2.55
N LEU A 31 -9.34 -17.67 3.78
CA LEU A 31 -9.71 -16.37 4.31
C LEU A 31 -8.95 -15.24 3.60
N ALA A 32 -7.68 -15.46 3.28
CA ALA A 32 -6.89 -14.50 2.49
C ALA A 32 -7.52 -14.28 1.11
N TRP A 33 -8.02 -15.33 0.46
CA TRP A 33 -8.75 -15.22 -0.80
C TRP A 33 -10.05 -14.41 -0.67
N VAL A 34 -10.84 -14.69 0.36
CA VAL A 34 -12.08 -13.94 0.62
C VAL A 34 -11.78 -12.46 0.83
N MET A 35 -10.78 -12.14 1.65
CA MET A 35 -10.39 -10.74 1.91
C MET A 35 -9.82 -10.05 0.67
N TRP A 36 -9.10 -10.79 -0.18
CA TRP A 36 -8.61 -10.30 -1.46
C TRP A 36 -9.77 -9.89 -2.39
N LEU A 37 -10.78 -10.75 -2.57
CA LEU A 37 -11.96 -10.45 -3.37
C LEU A 37 -12.82 -9.34 -2.74
N ALA A 38 -13.02 -9.39 -1.43
CA ALA A 38 -13.78 -8.38 -0.69
C ALA A 38 -13.13 -7.00 -0.80
N GLY A 39 -11.80 -6.92 -0.65
CA GLY A 39 -11.07 -5.67 -0.82
C GLY A 39 -11.24 -5.07 -2.22
N TRP A 40 -11.30 -5.90 -3.26
CA TRP A 40 -11.52 -5.42 -4.62
C TRP A 40 -12.94 -4.86 -4.77
N ALA A 41 -13.93 -5.64 -4.35
CA ALA A 41 -15.33 -5.28 -4.47
C ALA A 41 -15.66 -4.01 -3.68
N LEU A 42 -15.19 -3.90 -2.44
CA LEU A 42 -15.36 -2.71 -1.61
C LEU A 42 -14.75 -1.47 -2.29
N LEU A 43 -13.56 -1.60 -2.88
CA LEU A 43 -12.91 -0.48 -3.53
C LEU A 43 -13.62 -0.09 -4.84
N ALA A 44 -14.08 -1.06 -5.62
CA ALA A 44 -14.88 -0.80 -6.83
C ALA A 44 -16.21 -0.09 -6.50
N ILE A 45 -16.90 -0.54 -5.44
CA ILE A 45 -18.10 0.12 -4.93
C ILE A 45 -17.77 1.53 -4.46
N GLY A 46 -16.72 1.70 -3.66
CA GLY A 46 -16.27 3.01 -3.17
C GLY A 46 -15.98 3.98 -4.32
N PHE A 47 -15.26 3.54 -5.35
CA PHE A 47 -15.01 4.38 -6.53
C PHE A 47 -16.29 4.71 -7.30
N LYS A 48 -17.22 3.76 -7.45
CA LYS A 48 -18.51 4.02 -8.09
C LYS A 48 -19.33 5.06 -7.31
N LEU A 49 -19.32 4.99 -5.98
CA LEU A 49 -20.00 5.96 -5.12
C LEU A 49 -19.36 7.36 -5.20
N LEU A 50 -18.03 7.44 -5.26
CA LEU A 50 -17.29 8.72 -5.36
C LEU A 50 -17.34 9.33 -6.77
N ARG A 51 -17.57 8.51 -7.79
CA ARG A 51 -17.60 8.89 -9.21
C ARG A 51 -18.80 8.23 -9.90
N PRO A 52 -20.04 8.63 -9.56
CA PRO A 52 -21.26 8.00 -10.10
C PRO A 52 -21.35 8.06 -11.63
N GLN A 53 -20.72 9.05 -12.26
CA GLN A 53 -20.64 9.23 -13.70
C GLN A 53 -19.79 8.17 -14.42
N LEU A 54 -18.88 7.50 -13.72
CA LEU A 54 -18.09 6.42 -14.29
C LEU A 54 -18.96 5.16 -14.37
N ALA A 55 -19.16 4.62 -15.57
CA ALA A 55 -19.96 3.42 -15.81
C ALA A 55 -19.24 2.16 -15.26
N VAL A 56 -19.14 1.09 -16.06
CA VAL A 56 -18.41 -0.14 -15.70
C VAL A 56 -16.92 0.12 -15.40
N SER A 57 -16.39 1.28 -15.79
CA SER A 57 -15.01 1.73 -15.48
C SER A 57 -14.67 1.71 -13.98
N ALA A 58 -15.65 1.82 -13.09
CA ALA A 58 -15.43 1.68 -11.64
C ALA A 58 -14.91 0.30 -11.22
N LEU A 59 -15.24 -0.78 -11.96
CA LEU A 59 -14.72 -2.13 -11.70
C LEU A 59 -13.23 -2.27 -12.01
N TRP A 60 -12.71 -1.43 -12.92
CA TRP A 60 -11.31 -1.47 -13.36
C TRP A 60 -10.42 -0.52 -12.57
N LEU A 61 -11.00 0.47 -11.88
CA LEU A 61 -10.26 1.43 -11.06
C LEU A 61 -9.37 0.78 -9.99
N PRO A 62 -9.77 -0.29 -9.28
CA PRO A 62 -8.88 -1.01 -8.38
C PRO A 62 -7.57 -1.51 -9.03
N CYS A 63 -7.57 -1.85 -10.34
CA CYS A 63 -6.34 -2.21 -11.08
C CYS A 63 -5.29 -1.09 -11.03
N PHE A 64 -5.75 0.16 -11.01
CA PHE A 64 -4.89 1.34 -11.00
C PHE A 64 -4.44 1.74 -9.59
N TYR A 65 -5.10 1.21 -8.55
CA TYR A 65 -4.75 1.43 -7.15
C TYR A 65 -4.48 0.10 -6.43
N PRO A 66 -3.53 -0.71 -6.93
CA PRO A 66 -3.32 -2.06 -6.40
C PRO A 66 -2.84 -2.03 -4.95
N TYR A 67 -2.09 -1.00 -4.53
CA TYR A 67 -1.70 -0.83 -3.14
C TYR A 67 -2.89 -0.57 -2.21
N LEU A 68 -3.90 0.18 -2.66
CA LEU A 68 -5.09 0.49 -1.85
C LEU A 68 -5.97 -0.76 -1.69
N TRP A 69 -6.23 -1.44 -2.80
CA TRP A 69 -6.95 -2.71 -2.79
C TRP A 69 -6.27 -3.74 -1.88
N GLN A 70 -4.97 -3.95 -2.07
CA GLN A 70 -4.20 -4.87 -1.23
C GLN A 70 -4.14 -4.43 0.23
N GLY A 71 -4.14 -3.12 0.50
CA GLY A 71 -4.23 -2.57 1.85
C GLY A 71 -5.53 -2.95 2.55
N VAL A 72 -6.67 -2.82 1.87
CA VAL A 72 -7.98 -3.24 2.41
C VAL A 72 -8.00 -4.74 2.68
N ALA A 73 -7.57 -5.55 1.71
CA ALA A 73 -7.51 -7.00 1.86
C ALA A 73 -6.59 -7.44 3.02
N ALA A 74 -5.38 -6.88 3.08
CA ALA A 74 -4.41 -7.15 4.14
C ALA A 74 -4.94 -6.78 5.53
N THR A 75 -5.60 -5.62 5.64
CA THR A 75 -6.17 -5.14 6.89
C THR A 75 -7.29 -6.06 7.35
N GLY A 76 -8.23 -6.39 6.48
CA GLY A 76 -9.33 -7.31 6.80
C GLY A 76 -8.81 -8.68 7.25
N TRP A 77 -7.85 -9.25 6.51
CA TRP A 77 -7.26 -10.54 6.85
C TRP A 77 -6.52 -10.52 8.20
N LEU A 78 -5.74 -9.47 8.50
CA LEU A 78 -5.05 -9.33 9.79
C LEU A 78 -6.03 -9.17 10.96
N LEU A 79 -7.11 -8.40 10.80
CA LEU A 79 -8.10 -8.18 11.85
C LEU A 79 -8.87 -9.46 12.21
N CYS A 80 -8.95 -10.42 11.29
CA CYS A 80 -9.50 -11.74 11.58
C CYS A 80 -8.55 -12.65 12.38
N ARG A 81 -7.30 -12.25 12.62
CA ARG A 81 -6.35 -13.02 13.42
C ARG A 81 -6.45 -12.64 14.89
N PRO A 82 -6.39 -13.61 15.82
CA PRO A 82 -6.42 -13.31 17.26
C PRO A 82 -5.17 -12.53 17.72
N PHE A 83 -4.02 -12.81 17.12
CA PHE A 83 -2.75 -12.13 17.42
C PHE A 83 -2.11 -11.61 16.13
N PRO A 84 -2.51 -10.43 15.63
CA PRO A 84 -2.05 -9.91 14.33
C PRO A 84 -0.56 -9.55 14.29
N LEU A 85 0.07 -9.37 15.46
CA LEU A 85 1.52 -9.10 15.58
C LEU A 85 2.36 -10.36 15.83
N ASP A 86 1.74 -11.48 16.23
CA ASP A 86 2.44 -12.75 16.42
C ASP A 86 2.47 -13.52 15.10
N LEU A 87 3.49 -13.23 14.30
CA LEU A 87 3.65 -13.76 12.96
C LEU A 87 4.85 -14.72 12.94
N PRO A 88 4.82 -15.85 12.23
CA PRO A 88 6.03 -16.65 12.01
C PRO A 88 7.07 -15.84 11.20
N PRO A 89 8.39 -15.91 11.50
CA PRO A 89 9.42 -15.10 10.82
C PRO A 89 9.48 -15.29 9.30
N HIS A 90 9.04 -16.46 8.82
CA HIS A 90 9.03 -16.83 7.41
C HIS A 90 7.64 -16.71 6.75
N ASP A 91 6.63 -16.25 7.48
CA ASP A 91 5.31 -15.98 6.93
C ASP A 91 5.33 -14.67 6.14
N ARG A 92 5.53 -14.80 4.82
CA ARG A 92 5.63 -13.67 3.91
C ARG A 92 4.29 -12.98 3.70
N LEU A 93 3.17 -13.73 3.67
CA LEU A 93 1.84 -13.14 3.54
C LEU A 93 1.52 -12.25 4.74
N ALA A 94 1.83 -12.71 5.94
CA ALA A 94 1.59 -11.91 7.13
C ALA A 94 2.50 -10.69 7.22
N SER A 95 3.77 -10.83 6.82
CA SER A 95 4.69 -9.70 6.74
C SER A 95 4.24 -8.67 5.71
N ASP A 96 3.85 -9.12 4.51
CA ASP A 96 3.31 -8.28 3.45
C ASP A 96 2.06 -7.54 3.97
N SER A 97 1.13 -8.25 4.60
CA SER A 97 -0.11 -7.68 5.12
C SER A 97 0.13 -6.64 6.21
N LEU A 98 1.06 -6.91 7.14
CA LEU A 98 1.38 -6.00 8.23
C LEU A 98 2.03 -4.71 7.71
N ALA A 99 2.96 -4.82 6.76
CA ALA A 99 3.56 -3.65 6.12
C ALA A 99 2.51 -2.82 5.37
N MET A 100 1.58 -3.47 4.66
CA MET A 100 0.50 -2.79 3.97
C MET A 100 -0.42 -2.03 4.92
N MET A 101 -0.88 -2.66 6.01
CA MET A 101 -1.73 -2.03 7.00
C MET A 101 -1.04 -0.83 7.67
N LEU A 102 0.19 -1.02 8.16
CA LEU A 102 0.94 0.04 8.84
C LEU A 102 1.29 1.19 7.91
N GLY A 103 1.69 0.89 6.68
CA GLY A 103 1.98 1.92 5.68
C GLY A 103 0.73 2.74 5.33
N HIS A 104 -0.44 2.09 5.26
CA HIS A 104 -1.71 2.79 5.05
C HIS A 104 -2.05 3.69 6.24
N LEU A 105 -1.93 3.19 7.47
CA LEU A 105 -2.14 3.99 8.68
C LEU A 105 -1.22 5.20 8.73
N GLY A 106 0.06 5.02 8.40
CA GLY A 106 1.03 6.10 8.34
C GLY A 106 0.69 7.15 7.28
N VAL A 107 0.34 6.73 6.06
CA VAL A 107 -0.06 7.63 4.98
C VAL A 107 -1.37 8.36 5.30
N LEU A 108 -2.35 7.70 5.91
CA LEU A 108 -3.59 8.33 6.35
C LEU A 108 -3.33 9.36 7.44
N ALA A 109 -2.57 9.00 8.48
CA ALA A 109 -2.21 9.91 9.57
C ALA A 109 -1.41 11.11 9.05
N GLY A 110 -0.39 10.89 8.22
CA GLY A 110 0.38 11.97 7.60
C GLY A 110 -0.45 12.82 6.65
N GLY A 111 -1.40 12.21 5.93
CA GLY A 111 -2.32 12.89 5.03
C GLY A 111 -3.24 13.89 5.72
N LEU A 112 -3.52 13.73 7.02
CA LEU A 112 -4.23 14.73 7.82
C LEU A 112 -3.46 16.05 7.93
N PHE A 113 -2.12 16.01 7.81
CA PHE A 113 -1.24 17.16 8.01
C PHE A 113 -0.50 17.61 6.74
N SER A 114 -0.61 16.87 5.63
CA SER A 114 0.12 17.17 4.40
C SER A 114 -0.73 16.97 3.14
N ASP A 115 -0.85 18.04 2.35
CA ASP A 115 -1.41 17.98 0.99
C ASP A 115 -0.50 17.20 0.04
N ASP A 116 0.82 17.13 0.27
CA ASP A 116 1.75 16.36 -0.57
C ASP A 116 1.42 14.87 -0.48
N ILE A 117 1.24 14.38 0.75
CA ILE A 117 0.88 12.99 1.00
C ILE A 117 -0.46 12.66 0.37
N ARG A 118 -1.50 13.49 0.58
CA ARG A 118 -2.82 13.30 -0.03
C ARG A 118 -2.74 13.28 -1.55
N TYR A 119 -1.99 14.20 -2.14
CA TYR A 119 -1.82 14.28 -3.58
C TYR A 119 -1.10 13.05 -4.14
N ALA A 120 0.02 12.64 -3.53
CA ALA A 120 0.74 11.44 -3.95
C ALA A 120 -0.14 10.19 -3.87
N TYR A 121 -0.87 10.04 -2.75
CA TYR A 121 -1.78 8.93 -2.53
C TYR A 121 -2.81 8.82 -3.67
N TRP A 122 -3.57 9.89 -3.91
CA TRP A 122 -4.68 9.83 -4.88
C TRP A 122 -4.25 9.97 -6.35
N TYR A 123 -3.16 10.67 -6.64
CA TYR A 123 -2.84 11.05 -8.03
C TYR A 123 -1.54 10.46 -8.57
N ARG A 124 -0.74 9.78 -7.74
CA ARG A 124 0.52 9.14 -8.15
C ARG A 124 0.54 7.64 -7.84
N PRO A 125 -0.43 6.85 -8.38
CA PRO A 125 -0.61 5.46 -8.00
C PRO A 125 0.60 4.56 -8.27
N ALA A 126 1.34 4.78 -9.36
CA ALA A 126 2.54 3.99 -9.67
C ALA A 126 3.67 4.25 -8.66
N ALA A 127 3.90 5.51 -8.29
CA ALA A 127 4.89 5.87 -7.29
C ALA A 127 4.49 5.33 -5.91
N MET A 128 3.20 5.44 -5.54
CA MET A 128 2.72 4.89 -4.27
C MET A 128 2.81 3.36 -4.23
N THR A 129 2.55 2.69 -5.35
CA THR A 129 2.77 1.24 -5.46
C THR A 129 4.23 0.87 -5.16
N LEU A 130 5.19 1.65 -5.68
CA LEU A 130 6.60 1.46 -5.36
C LEU A 130 6.92 1.70 -3.88
N VAL A 131 6.34 2.74 -3.28
CA VAL A 131 6.49 3.05 -1.84
C VAL A 131 6.01 1.87 -0.99
N PHE A 132 4.82 1.36 -1.26
CA PHE A 132 4.24 0.22 -0.54
C PHE A 132 5.00 -1.07 -0.81
N TRP A 133 5.50 -1.28 -2.03
CA TRP A 133 6.35 -2.42 -2.33
C TRP A 133 7.66 -2.36 -1.52
N LEU A 134 8.34 -1.22 -1.49
CA LEU A 134 9.54 -1.04 -0.68
C LEU A 134 9.27 -1.31 0.80
N ALA A 135 8.15 -0.81 1.34
CA ALA A 135 7.74 -1.07 2.72
C ALA A 135 7.62 -2.58 3.00
N THR A 136 6.92 -3.32 2.14
CA THR A 136 6.77 -4.78 2.27
C THR A 136 8.11 -5.52 2.18
N LEU A 137 9.03 -5.09 1.32
CA LEU A 137 10.36 -5.70 1.17
C LEU A 137 11.23 -5.43 2.40
N LEU A 138 11.20 -4.21 2.93
CA LEU A 138 11.94 -3.82 4.13
C LEU A 138 11.51 -4.65 5.34
N LEU A 139 10.19 -4.80 5.55
CA LEU A 139 9.70 -5.61 6.66
C LEU A 139 10.07 -7.09 6.48
N GLN A 140 9.93 -7.63 5.26
CA GLN A 140 10.36 -9.00 4.97
C GLN A 140 11.84 -9.22 5.26
N PHE A 141 12.70 -8.30 4.80
CA PHE A 141 14.14 -8.38 5.02
C PHE A 141 14.49 -8.32 6.51
N TYR A 142 13.87 -7.39 7.25
CA TYR A 142 14.02 -7.31 8.70
C TYR A 142 13.64 -8.65 9.37
N ARG A 143 12.49 -9.23 9.01
CA ARG A 143 11.99 -10.47 9.63
C ARG A 143 12.80 -11.70 9.27
N LEU A 144 13.35 -11.77 8.05
CA LEU A 144 14.31 -12.81 7.66
C LEU A 144 15.57 -12.79 8.53
N ARG A 145 16.00 -11.60 8.99
CA ARG A 145 17.17 -11.46 9.87
C ARG A 145 16.87 -11.61 11.34
N SER A 146 15.69 -11.19 11.79
CA SER A 146 15.44 -10.99 13.22
C SER A 146 15.14 -12.28 13.98
N ALA A 147 14.76 -13.40 13.34
CA ALA A 147 14.23 -14.64 13.96
C ALA A 147 13.06 -14.46 14.97
N ARG A 148 12.64 -13.22 15.23
CA ARG A 148 11.57 -12.86 16.16
C ARG A 148 10.22 -13.06 15.50
N ARG A 149 9.28 -13.62 16.26
CA ARG A 149 7.89 -13.73 15.83
C ARG A 149 7.23 -12.35 15.77
N THR A 150 7.34 -11.61 16.86
CA THR A 150 6.86 -10.22 16.96
C THR A 150 7.90 -9.23 16.43
N PRO A 151 7.53 -8.34 15.48
CA PRO A 151 8.41 -7.28 15.02
C PRO A 151 8.73 -6.31 16.16
N SER A 152 9.94 -5.71 16.14
CA SER A 152 10.29 -4.69 17.12
C SER A 152 9.41 -3.45 16.96
N VAL A 153 9.26 -2.69 18.05
CA VAL A 153 8.57 -1.39 18.05
C VAL A 153 9.16 -0.46 16.98
N LEU A 154 10.49 -0.41 16.84
CA LEU A 154 11.16 0.35 15.80
C LEU A 154 10.78 -0.12 14.38
N ALA A 155 10.65 -1.43 14.15
CA ALA A 155 10.21 -1.95 12.87
C ALA A 155 8.76 -1.54 12.57
N LEU A 156 7.87 -1.57 13.57
CA LEU A 156 6.49 -1.12 13.41
C LEU A 156 6.41 0.39 13.11
N PHE A 157 7.12 1.22 13.87
CA PHE A 157 7.16 2.67 13.65
C PHE A 157 7.77 3.02 12.29
N SER A 158 8.83 2.33 11.85
CA SER A 158 9.41 2.59 10.53
C SER A 158 8.44 2.23 9.39
N GLN A 159 7.64 1.18 9.54
CA GLN A 159 6.61 0.82 8.55
C GLN A 159 5.44 1.81 8.51
N MET A 160 5.18 2.57 9.58
CA MET A 160 4.21 3.66 9.56
C MET A 160 4.84 4.95 8.99
N LEU A 161 6.01 5.35 9.49
CA LEU A 161 6.61 6.64 9.19
C LEU A 161 7.18 6.70 7.76
N LEU A 162 7.90 5.66 7.33
CA LEU A 162 8.63 5.69 6.07
C LEU A 162 7.70 5.84 4.85
N PRO A 163 6.58 5.09 4.73
CA PRO A 163 5.65 5.29 3.62
C PRO A 163 5.04 6.70 3.58
N ALA A 164 4.77 7.30 4.74
CA ALA A 164 4.25 8.66 4.83
C ALA A 164 5.30 9.70 4.36
N LEU A 165 6.56 9.56 4.81
CA LEU A 165 7.66 10.44 4.39
C LEU A 165 7.94 10.31 2.89
N LEU A 166 7.95 9.08 2.37
CA LEU A 166 8.13 8.84 0.94
C LEU A 166 6.95 9.41 0.13
N ALA A 167 5.72 9.26 0.61
CA ALA A 167 4.55 9.87 -0.02
C ALA A 167 4.65 11.41 -0.03
N ALA A 168 5.13 12.02 1.05
CA ALA A 168 5.37 13.46 1.11
C ALA A 168 6.41 13.89 0.07
N GLY A 169 7.53 13.17 -0.02
CA GLY A 169 8.58 13.42 -1.02
C GLY A 169 8.05 13.28 -2.46
N VAL A 170 7.26 12.23 -2.73
CA VAL A 170 6.60 12.03 -4.03
C VAL A 170 5.66 13.18 -4.36
N GLY A 171 4.85 13.63 -3.40
CA GLY A 171 3.92 14.74 -3.58
C GLY A 171 4.64 16.06 -3.88
N TRP A 172 5.69 16.33 -3.10
CA TRP A 172 6.49 17.55 -3.22
C TRP A 172 7.21 17.63 -4.56
N LEU A 173 7.85 16.53 -4.99
CA LEU A 173 8.48 16.42 -6.30
C LEU A 173 7.46 16.59 -7.42
N ALA A 174 6.29 15.95 -7.31
CA ALA A 174 5.25 16.01 -8.32
C ALA A 174 4.61 17.40 -8.48
N ARG A 175 4.77 18.29 -7.49
CA ARG A 175 4.33 19.69 -7.54
C ARG A 175 5.45 20.67 -7.90
N GLY A 176 6.60 20.16 -8.35
CA GLY A 176 7.71 20.99 -8.82
C GLY A 176 8.58 21.57 -7.71
N GLY A 177 8.62 20.92 -6.53
CA GLY A 177 9.57 21.25 -5.48
C GLY A 177 9.33 22.58 -4.75
N ARG A 178 8.14 23.18 -4.92
CA ARG A 178 7.79 24.41 -4.20
C ARG A 178 7.57 24.09 -2.72
N SER A 179 8.17 24.89 -1.84
CA SER A 179 7.98 24.75 -0.40
C SER A 179 6.49 24.89 -0.05
N PRO A 180 5.93 24.03 0.83
CA PRO A 180 4.58 24.19 1.36
C PRO A 180 4.45 25.45 2.24
N PHE A 181 5.58 25.99 2.70
CA PHE A 181 5.68 27.32 3.30
C PHE A 181 6.07 28.30 2.18
N GLY A 182 5.19 29.25 1.85
CA GLY A 182 5.36 30.20 0.74
C GLY A 182 6.64 31.04 0.82
N PRO A 183 6.91 31.89 -0.19
CA PRO A 183 8.09 32.76 -0.17
C PRO A 183 7.98 33.70 1.03
N TRP A 184 9.04 33.74 1.84
CA TRP A 184 9.28 34.81 2.81
C TRP A 184 9.71 36.07 2.06
#